data_AF-A0A5T2E4J5-F1
#
_entry.id   AF-A0A5T2E4J5-F1
#
_cell.length_a   1.000
_cell.length_b   1.000
_cell.length_c   1.000
_cell.angle_alpha   90.00
_cell.angle_beta   90.00
_cell.angle_gamma   90.00
#
_symmetry.space_group_name_H-M   'P 1'
#
loop_
_entity.id
_entity.type
_entity.pdbx_description
1 polymer ?
#
loop_
_entity_poly.entity_id
_entity_poly.type
_entity_poly.pdbx_seq_one_letter_code
_entity_poly.pdbx_strand_id
1 'polypeptide(L)'
;QSPQSQIMIKPVDRRTGSPTAYITKHICRNLEGCAPGGRDKETGSPWTELARHSAAWASLWGIKQFQFTGGPPVSVWRELRKLSDQKQADSVNPVFGELHRAAGAGDWAEYTRLQGGLPTARKNLTMRTWYQAASEPDECGQYTAIIKGVYLPGTNKAPVVTRTRKWKVKAPRQNAKAGSLRINRKPSLTPWTRINNCTMRRKQPVDHPPDFHLKIPI
;
A
#
# COMPACT_ATOMS: atom_id res chain seq x y z
N GLN A 1 -38.28 -9.75 -10.03
CA GLN A 1 -37.98 -9.10 -8.75
C GLN A 1 -36.84 -8.12 -8.99
N SER A 2 -37.03 -6.83 -8.72
CA SER A 2 -35.95 -5.85 -8.86
C SER A 2 -34.84 -6.16 -7.86
N PRO A 3 -33.56 -6.11 -8.25
CA PRO A 3 -32.45 -6.39 -7.35
C PRO A 3 -32.48 -5.38 -6.19
N GLN A 4 -32.77 -5.86 -4.98
CA GLN A 4 -32.61 -5.05 -3.77
C GLN A 4 -31.12 -4.76 -3.59
N SER A 5 -30.78 -3.49 -3.39
CA SER A 5 -29.42 -3.09 -3.08
C SER A 5 -28.96 -3.79 -1.79
N GLN A 6 -27.94 -4.65 -1.87
CA GLN A 6 -27.36 -5.36 -0.70
C GLN A 6 -26.66 -4.41 0.30
N ILE A 7 -26.63 -3.10 0.04
CA ILE A 7 -25.95 -2.11 0.86
C ILE A 7 -26.99 -1.25 1.56
N MET A 8 -26.99 -1.31 2.89
CA MET A 8 -27.81 -0.46 3.76
C MET A 8 -26.97 0.68 4.31
N ILE A 9 -27.27 1.92 3.90
CA ILE A 9 -26.61 3.13 4.42
C ILE A 9 -27.46 3.66 5.58
N LYS A 10 -26.89 3.71 6.78
CA LYS A 10 -27.54 4.28 7.97
C LYS A 10 -26.83 5.57 8.39
N PRO A 11 -27.57 6.61 8.83
CA PRO A 11 -26.96 7.77 9.46
C PRO A 11 -26.22 7.35 10.74
N VAL A 12 -25.11 8.01 11.04
CA VAL A 12 -24.30 7.72 12.22
C VAL A 12 -25.04 8.17 13.47
N ASP A 13 -25.42 7.21 14.33
CA ASP A 13 -25.91 7.51 15.68
C ASP A 13 -24.72 7.74 16.62
N ARG A 14 -24.53 8.98 17.06
CA ARG A 14 -23.45 9.35 17.98
C ARG A 14 -23.48 8.59 19.31
N ARG A 15 -24.64 8.06 19.74
CA ARG A 15 -24.77 7.25 20.96
C ARG A 15 -24.14 5.87 20.81
N THR A 16 -24.09 5.32 19.59
CA THR A 16 -23.46 4.03 19.29
C THR A 16 -21.95 4.10 19.10
N GLY A 17 -21.39 5.31 19.07
CA GLY A 17 -19.97 5.59 18.89
C GLY A 17 -19.66 6.38 17.62
N SER A 18 -18.42 6.85 17.50
CA SER A 18 -17.96 7.54 16.30
C SER A 18 -17.62 6.55 15.18
N PRO A 19 -17.61 6.99 13.90
CA PRO A 19 -17.11 6.16 12.79
C PRO A 19 -15.68 5.65 13.06
N THR A 20 -14.85 6.46 13.72
CA THR A 20 -13.52 6.07 14.18
C THR A 20 -13.60 4.92 15.18
N ALA A 21 -14.45 4.99 16.20
CA ALA A 21 -14.62 3.91 17.18
C ALA A 21 -15.08 2.60 16.51
N TYR A 22 -15.96 2.70 15.51
CA TYR A 22 -16.39 1.54 14.71
C TYR A 22 -15.24 0.90 13.93
N ILE A 23 -14.43 1.70 13.23
CA ILE A 23 -13.26 1.21 12.48
C ILE A 23 -12.23 0.61 13.44
N THR A 24 -11.89 1.32 14.52
CA THR A 24 -10.94 0.86 15.54
C THR A 24 -11.38 -0.47 16.14
N LYS A 25 -12.66 -0.63 16.48
CA LYS A 25 -13.22 -1.90 16.97
C LYS A 25 -12.89 -3.06 16.04
N HIS A 26 -13.07 -2.89 14.73
CA HIS A 26 -12.81 -3.94 13.76
C HIS A 26 -11.31 -4.17 13.50
N ILE A 27 -10.49 -3.13 13.56
CA ILE A 27 -9.02 -3.27 13.50
C ILE A 27 -8.50 -4.06 14.71
N CYS A 28 -8.89 -3.67 15.92
CA CYS A 28 -8.50 -4.37 17.15
C CYS A 28 -8.95 -5.84 17.12
N ARG A 29 -10.18 -6.13 16.68
CA ARG A 29 -10.67 -7.51 16.53
C ARG A 29 -9.84 -8.38 15.58
N ASN A 30 -9.17 -7.79 14.59
CA ASN A 30 -8.33 -8.53 13.64
C ASN A 30 -6.84 -8.57 14.05
N LEU A 31 -6.34 -7.60 14.81
CA LEU A 31 -4.96 -7.57 15.31
C LEU A 31 -4.79 -8.37 16.61
N GLU A 32 -5.69 -8.15 17.56
CA GLU A 32 -5.64 -8.76 18.89
C GLU A 32 -6.43 -10.07 18.89
N GLY A 33 -5.90 -11.08 18.20
CA GLY A 33 -6.25 -12.47 18.45
C GLY A 33 -5.78 -12.99 19.81
N CYS A 34 -5.45 -12.11 20.77
CA CYS A 34 -4.83 -12.42 22.06
C CYS A 34 -5.52 -11.78 23.27
N ALA A 35 -6.58 -10.97 23.10
CA ALA A 35 -7.36 -10.49 24.24
C ALA A 35 -8.21 -11.65 24.80
N PRO A 36 -8.02 -12.08 26.06
CA PRO A 36 -8.69 -13.26 26.58
C PRO A 36 -10.21 -13.02 26.73
N GLY A 37 -11.01 -13.98 26.27
CA GLY A 37 -12.35 -14.23 26.81
C GLY A 37 -13.57 -13.79 25.98
N GLY A 38 -13.41 -13.15 24.83
CA GLY A 38 -14.56 -12.78 24.01
C GLY A 38 -14.95 -13.83 22.95
N ARG A 39 -16.26 -14.00 22.73
CA ARG A 39 -16.83 -14.73 21.60
C ARG A 39 -17.61 -13.80 20.70
N ASP A 40 -17.63 -14.12 19.43
CA ASP A 40 -18.50 -13.46 18.49
C ASP A 40 -19.96 -13.86 18.71
N LYS A 41 -20.89 -12.90 18.55
CA LYS A 41 -22.32 -13.11 18.79
C LYS A 41 -23.00 -13.83 17.62
N GLU A 42 -22.47 -13.68 16.41
CA GLU A 42 -23.05 -14.28 15.20
C GLU A 42 -22.61 -15.73 15.04
N THR A 43 -21.31 -16.01 15.24
CA THR A 43 -20.72 -17.34 15.02
C THR A 43 -20.50 -18.15 16.31
N GLY A 44 -20.46 -17.50 17.48
CA GLY A 44 -20.13 -18.16 18.77
C GLY A 44 -18.64 -18.53 18.92
N SER A 45 -17.84 -18.35 17.87
CA SER A 45 -16.40 -18.64 17.85
C SER A 45 -15.61 -17.63 18.69
N PRO A 46 -14.48 -18.04 19.29
CA PRO A 46 -13.55 -17.12 19.92
C PRO A 46 -13.03 -16.07 18.93
N TRP A 47 -12.89 -14.81 19.35
CA TRP A 47 -12.33 -13.75 18.49
C TRP A 47 -10.92 -14.11 17.96
N THR A 48 -10.16 -14.86 18.74
CA THR A 48 -8.79 -15.29 18.41
C THR A 48 -8.74 -16.24 17.21
N GLU A 49 -9.78 -17.05 17.03
CA GLU A 49 -9.93 -17.96 15.91
C GLU A 49 -10.41 -17.21 14.66
N LEU A 50 -11.41 -16.34 14.83
CA LEU A 50 -11.93 -15.50 13.75
C LEU A 50 -10.85 -14.58 13.15
N ALA A 51 -10.02 -13.96 13.99
CA ALA A 51 -8.90 -13.14 13.54
C ALA A 51 -7.93 -13.95 12.67
N ARG A 52 -7.59 -15.19 13.08
CA ARG A 52 -6.74 -16.10 12.30
C ARG A 52 -7.39 -16.50 10.98
N HIS A 53 -8.68 -16.84 10.97
CA HIS A 53 -9.39 -17.19 9.75
C HIS A 53 -9.46 -16.00 8.77
N SER A 54 -9.77 -14.80 9.26
CA SER A 54 -9.78 -13.58 8.44
C SER A 54 -8.41 -13.28 7.84
N ALA A 55 -7.35 -13.35 8.65
CA ALA A 55 -5.98 -13.13 8.19
C ALA A 55 -5.51 -14.19 7.20
N ALA A 56 -5.83 -15.47 7.44
CA ALA A 56 -5.50 -16.57 6.54
C ALA A 56 -6.20 -16.42 5.19
N TRP A 57 -7.51 -16.10 5.20
CA TRP A 57 -8.27 -15.86 3.98
C TRP A 57 -7.75 -14.63 3.22
N ALA A 58 -7.55 -13.51 3.91
CA ALA A 58 -7.01 -12.31 3.28
C ALA A 58 -5.63 -12.56 2.64
N SER A 59 -4.78 -13.35 3.30
CA SER A 59 -3.45 -13.72 2.79
C SER A 59 -3.56 -14.66 1.58
N LEU A 60 -4.43 -15.66 1.62
CA LEU A 60 -4.66 -16.60 0.54
C LEU A 60 -5.09 -15.90 -0.76
N TRP A 61 -5.92 -14.87 -0.64
CA TRP A 61 -6.47 -14.13 -1.78
C TRP A 61 -5.74 -12.81 -2.09
N GLY A 62 -4.67 -12.49 -1.35
CA GLY A 62 -3.93 -11.23 -1.53
C GLY A 62 -4.76 -9.96 -1.24
N ILE A 63 -5.74 -10.05 -0.34
CA ILE A 63 -6.65 -8.95 0.00
C ILE A 63 -6.01 -8.06 1.07
N LYS A 64 -5.89 -6.77 0.75
CA LYS A 64 -5.44 -5.78 1.72
C LYS A 64 -6.57 -5.43 2.69
N GLN A 65 -6.53 -6.02 3.88
CA GLN A 65 -7.47 -5.71 4.95
C GLN A 65 -7.43 -4.21 5.30
N PHE A 66 -8.59 -3.65 5.66
CA PHE A 66 -8.77 -2.22 6.01
C PHE A 66 -8.39 -1.22 4.91
N GLN A 67 -8.45 -1.63 3.64
CA GLN A 67 -8.30 -0.70 2.53
C GLN A 67 -9.57 0.14 2.37
N PHE A 68 -9.47 1.44 2.65
CA PHE A 68 -10.53 2.39 2.33
C PHE A 68 -10.74 2.48 0.81
N THR A 69 -12.00 2.42 0.38
CA THR A 69 -12.41 2.59 -1.01
C THR A 69 -12.91 4.02 -1.26
N GLY A 70 -12.63 4.58 -2.44
CA GLY A 70 -13.13 5.90 -2.85
C GLY A 70 -12.31 7.12 -2.36
N GLY A 71 -11.43 6.95 -1.37
CA GLY A 71 -10.55 8.01 -0.91
C GLY A 71 -9.39 8.33 -1.86
N PRO A 72 -8.71 9.47 -1.65
CA PRO A 72 -7.54 9.86 -2.44
C PRO A 72 -6.36 8.91 -2.23
N PRO A 73 -5.46 8.78 -3.22
CA PRO A 73 -4.40 7.78 -3.19
C PRO A 73 -3.34 8.07 -2.13
N VAL A 74 -3.31 7.25 -1.07
CA VAL A 74 -2.27 7.28 -0.02
C VAL A 74 -0.85 7.13 -0.61
N SER A 75 -0.71 6.45 -1.75
CA SER A 75 0.58 6.32 -2.44
C SER A 75 1.12 7.68 -2.89
N VAL A 76 0.29 8.54 -3.50
CA VAL A 76 0.69 9.89 -3.91
C VAL A 76 1.06 10.72 -2.70
N TRP A 77 0.25 10.68 -1.64
CA TRP A 77 0.56 11.31 -0.36
C TRP A 77 1.95 10.92 0.17
N ARG A 78 2.26 9.62 0.17
CA ARG A 78 3.56 9.11 0.62
C ARG A 78 4.70 9.55 -0.29
N GLU A 79 4.49 9.61 -1.59
CA GLU A 79 5.52 10.04 -2.54
C GLU A 79 5.81 11.55 -2.44
N LEU A 80 4.79 12.39 -2.19
CA LEU A 80 5.01 13.82 -1.92
C LEU A 80 5.89 14.05 -0.70
N ARG A 81 5.66 13.32 0.39
CA ARG A 81 6.47 13.46 1.63
C ARG A 81 7.92 12.98 1.49
N LYS A 82 8.31 12.41 0.34
CA LYS A 82 9.71 12.08 0.03
C LYS A 82 10.45 13.24 -0.61
N LEU A 83 9.73 14.18 -1.20
CA LEU A 83 10.30 15.43 -1.70
C LEU A 83 10.60 16.28 -0.46
N SER A 84 11.83 16.78 -0.39
CA SER A 84 12.29 17.60 0.74
C SER A 84 12.16 19.10 0.47
N ASP A 85 12.09 19.50 -0.80
CA ASP A 85 12.15 20.91 -1.20
C ASP A 85 10.77 21.45 -1.63
N GLN A 86 10.21 22.33 -0.81
CA GLN A 86 8.95 23.01 -1.09
C GLN A 86 9.08 24.01 -2.25
N LYS A 87 10.22 24.70 -2.40
CA LYS A 87 10.42 25.68 -3.49
C LYS A 87 10.43 24.98 -4.85
N GLN A 88 11.02 23.78 -4.89
CA GLN A 88 10.95 22.93 -6.08
C GLN A 88 9.52 22.47 -6.37
N ALA A 89 8.73 22.15 -5.35
CA ALA A 89 7.32 21.77 -5.53
C ALA A 89 6.49 22.94 -6.10
N ASP A 90 6.69 24.15 -5.57
CA ASP A 90 5.97 25.36 -6.00
C ASP A 90 6.33 25.76 -7.45
N SER A 91 7.57 25.53 -7.89
CA SER A 91 8.01 25.86 -9.25
C SER A 91 7.42 24.95 -10.33
N VAL A 92 7.01 23.73 -9.98
CA VAL A 92 6.37 22.79 -10.92
C VAL A 92 4.98 23.28 -11.29
N ASN A 93 4.14 23.52 -10.28
CA ASN A 93 2.76 23.98 -10.39
C ASN A 93 2.25 24.45 -9.01
N PRO A 94 1.47 25.54 -8.92
CA PRO A 94 0.88 25.98 -7.65
C PRO A 94 0.11 24.89 -6.89
N VAL A 95 -0.73 24.11 -7.60
CA VAL A 95 -1.52 23.00 -7.03
C VAL A 95 -0.62 21.88 -6.53
N PHE A 96 0.50 21.61 -7.21
CA PHE A 96 1.50 20.64 -6.75
C PHE A 96 2.12 21.11 -5.43
N GLY A 97 2.47 22.39 -5.36
CA GLY A 97 2.99 23.04 -4.16
C GLY A 97 2.04 22.94 -2.96
N GLU A 98 0.75 23.19 -3.18
CA GLU A 98 -0.29 23.05 -2.16
C GLU A 98 -0.46 21.60 -1.68
N LEU A 99 -0.53 20.64 -2.61
CA LEU A 99 -0.59 19.22 -2.29
C LEU A 99 0.63 18.77 -1.48
N HIS A 100 1.82 19.26 -1.85
CA HIS A 100 3.06 18.98 -1.14
C HIS A 100 3.06 19.58 0.26
N ARG A 101 2.60 20.84 0.44
CA ARG A 101 2.44 21.48 1.76
C ARG A 101 1.50 20.69 2.65
N ALA A 102 0.30 20.36 2.16
CA ALA A 102 -0.70 19.60 2.91
C ALA A 102 -0.14 18.23 3.34
N ALA A 103 0.52 17.52 2.44
CA ALA A 103 1.16 16.24 2.74
C ALA A 103 2.31 16.37 3.74
N GLY A 104 3.15 17.40 3.60
CA GLY A 104 4.26 17.69 4.52
C GLY A 104 3.76 17.93 5.95
N ALA A 105 2.76 18.80 6.09
CA ALA A 105 2.13 19.16 7.36
C ALA A 105 1.32 18.01 8.00
N GLY A 106 0.98 16.97 7.24
CA GLY A 106 0.13 15.90 7.73
C GLY A 106 -1.37 16.23 7.68
N ASP A 107 -1.77 17.27 6.94
CA ASP A 107 -3.17 17.64 6.74
C ASP A 107 -3.84 16.76 5.67
N TRP A 108 -4.40 15.65 6.12
CA TRP A 108 -5.11 14.71 5.25
C TRP A 108 -6.42 15.30 4.69
N ALA A 109 -7.08 16.19 5.43
CA ALA A 109 -8.35 16.78 5.02
C ALA A 109 -8.12 17.72 3.82
N GLU A 110 -7.13 18.61 3.93
CA GLU A 110 -6.76 19.52 2.86
C GLU A 110 -6.24 18.79 1.63
N TYR A 111 -5.39 17.77 1.82
CA TYR A 111 -4.96 16.93 0.71
C TYR A 111 -6.12 16.23 0.00
N THR A 112 -7.09 15.75 0.76
CA THR A 112 -8.29 15.12 0.20
C THR A 112 -9.08 16.11 -0.64
N ARG A 113 -9.25 17.35 -0.15
CA ARG A 113 -9.91 18.43 -0.88
C ARG A 113 -9.18 18.74 -2.18
N LEU A 114 -7.86 18.91 -2.12
CA LEU A 114 -7.02 19.23 -3.28
C LEU A 114 -6.97 18.09 -4.32
N GLN A 115 -7.17 16.84 -3.92
CA GLN A 115 -7.31 15.69 -4.83
C GLN A 115 -8.70 15.56 -5.49
N GLY A 116 -9.62 16.48 -5.21
CA GLY A 116 -10.98 16.53 -5.75
C GLY A 116 -12.08 16.15 -4.74
N GLY A 117 -11.73 15.65 -3.55
CA GLY A 117 -12.68 15.25 -2.50
C GLY A 117 -12.98 13.74 -2.41
N LEU A 118 -13.83 13.38 -1.44
CA LEU A 118 -14.02 12.00 -0.94
C LEU A 118 -14.79 11.03 -1.87
N PRO A 119 -15.58 11.47 -2.87
CA PRO A 119 -16.10 10.57 -3.91
C PRO A 119 -15.56 10.89 -5.31
N THR A 120 -14.31 11.37 -5.41
CA THR A 120 -13.71 11.68 -6.72
C THR A 120 -13.40 10.40 -7.48
N ALA A 121 -13.88 10.31 -8.73
CA ALA A 121 -13.52 9.21 -9.61
C ALA A 121 -12.00 9.20 -9.86
N ARG A 122 -11.36 8.03 -9.93
CA ARG A 122 -9.90 7.92 -10.14
C ARG A 122 -9.41 8.70 -11.36
N LYS A 123 -10.22 8.73 -12.43
CA LYS A 123 -9.94 9.49 -13.67
C LYS A 123 -9.90 11.02 -13.49
N ASN A 124 -10.44 11.53 -12.39
CA ASN A 124 -10.53 12.95 -12.08
C ASN A 124 -9.60 13.36 -10.92
N LEU A 125 -8.76 12.46 -10.41
CA LEU A 125 -7.76 12.80 -9.40
C LEU A 125 -6.76 13.84 -9.94
N THR A 126 -6.54 14.89 -9.16
CA THR A 126 -5.60 15.98 -9.47
C THR A 126 -4.17 15.49 -9.67
N MET A 127 -3.72 14.49 -8.91
CA MET A 127 -2.37 13.95 -8.99
C MET A 127 -2.34 12.43 -8.85
N ARG A 128 -1.48 11.78 -9.63
CA ARG A 128 -1.33 10.32 -9.65
C ARG A 128 0.11 9.88 -9.51
N THR A 129 0.28 8.63 -9.10
CA THR A 129 1.58 7.97 -9.07
C THR A 129 2.07 7.72 -10.49
N TRP A 130 3.31 8.13 -10.75
CA TRP A 130 4.00 7.85 -11.99
C TRP A 130 4.76 6.54 -11.86
N TYR A 131 4.41 5.58 -12.70
CA TYR A 131 5.06 4.28 -12.80
C TYR A 131 5.95 4.22 -14.03
N GLN A 132 7.05 3.48 -13.91
CA GLN A 132 7.90 3.13 -15.03
C GLN A 132 8.12 1.61 -14.99
N ALA A 133 8.27 0.98 -16.17
CA ALA A 133 8.75 -0.40 -16.22
C ALA A 133 10.12 -0.49 -15.53
N ALA A 134 10.33 -1.56 -14.76
CA ALA A 134 11.66 -1.85 -14.25
C ALA A 134 12.63 -2.06 -15.42
N SER A 135 13.85 -1.54 -15.31
CA SER A 135 14.90 -1.75 -16.33
C SER A 135 15.51 -3.14 -16.23
N GLU A 136 15.43 -3.76 -15.06
CA GLU A 136 15.94 -5.09 -14.76
C GLU A 136 14.77 -5.95 -14.28
N PRO A 137 14.72 -7.24 -14.65
CA PRO A 137 13.74 -8.17 -14.12
C PRO A 137 13.99 -8.39 -12.62
N ASP A 138 12.94 -8.77 -11.90
CA ASP A 138 13.10 -9.25 -10.52
C ASP A 138 13.85 -10.60 -10.48
N GLU A 139 14.13 -11.10 -9.27
CA GLU A 139 14.85 -12.38 -9.10
C GLU A 139 14.05 -13.59 -9.64
N CYS A 140 12.79 -13.39 -10.04
CA CYS A 140 11.94 -14.37 -10.72
C CYS A 140 11.87 -14.16 -12.24
N GLY A 141 12.62 -13.21 -12.81
CA GLY A 141 12.60 -12.91 -14.24
C GLY A 141 11.48 -11.94 -14.67
N GLN A 142 10.64 -11.43 -13.76
CA GLN A 142 9.48 -10.61 -14.10
C GLN A 142 9.80 -9.11 -14.12
N TYR A 143 9.41 -8.43 -15.18
CA TYR A 143 9.43 -6.97 -15.27
C TYR A 143 8.19 -6.42 -14.58
N THR A 144 8.39 -5.68 -13.49
CA THR A 144 7.27 -5.09 -12.71
C THR A 144 7.25 -3.57 -12.85
N ALA A 145 6.05 -2.98 -12.85
CA ALA A 145 5.89 -1.53 -12.78
C ALA A 145 6.39 -1.00 -11.41
N ILE A 146 7.38 -0.12 -11.44
CA ILE A 146 7.94 0.52 -10.25
C ILE A 146 7.46 1.97 -10.16
N ILE A 147 7.03 2.38 -8.96
CA ILE A 147 6.74 3.79 -8.69
C ILE A 147 8.04 4.57 -8.81
N LYS A 148 8.07 5.58 -9.67
CA LYS A 148 9.19 6.52 -9.83
C LYS A 148 8.91 7.89 -9.24
N GLY A 149 7.64 8.28 -9.23
CA GLY A 149 7.18 9.44 -8.48
C GLY A 149 5.74 9.78 -8.74
N VAL A 150 5.48 11.04 -9.06
CA VAL A 150 4.13 11.58 -9.20
C VAL A 150 4.04 12.49 -10.42
N TYR A 151 2.83 12.61 -10.99
CA TYR A 151 2.57 13.50 -12.11
C TYR A 151 1.16 14.08 -12.02
N LEU A 152 0.97 15.23 -12.65
CA LEU A 152 -0.33 15.90 -12.78
C LEU A 152 -0.98 15.48 -14.11
N PRO A 153 -2.07 14.69 -14.10
CA PRO A 153 -2.78 14.34 -15.32
C PRO A 153 -3.31 15.58 -16.05
N GLY A 154 -3.31 15.57 -17.39
CA GLY A 154 -3.86 16.66 -18.21
C GLY A 154 -3.00 17.93 -18.26
N THR A 155 -1.84 17.96 -17.60
CA THR A 155 -0.89 19.09 -17.68
C THR A 155 0.31 18.68 -18.54
N ASN A 156 0.86 19.60 -19.35
CA ASN A 156 2.07 19.33 -20.15
C ASN A 156 3.38 19.42 -19.33
N LYS A 157 3.31 19.12 -18.02
CA LYS A 157 4.45 19.17 -17.11
C LYS A 157 5.05 17.78 -17.00
N ALA A 158 6.38 17.70 -17.01
CA ALA A 158 7.08 16.45 -16.82
C ALA A 158 6.77 15.82 -15.44
N PRO A 159 6.70 14.48 -15.33
CA PRO A 159 6.59 13.81 -14.04
C PRO A 159 7.71 14.20 -13.07
N VAL A 160 7.37 14.31 -11.79
CA VAL A 160 8.33 14.61 -10.73
C VAL A 160 8.86 13.30 -10.15
N VAL A 161 10.18 13.13 -10.20
CA VAL A 161 10.88 11.96 -9.64
C VAL A 161 11.02 12.12 -8.13
N THR A 162 10.47 11.18 -7.36
CA THR A 162 10.52 11.20 -5.88
C THR A 162 11.49 10.16 -5.34
N ARG A 163 11.85 9.15 -6.14
CA ARG A 163 12.71 8.03 -5.74
C ARG A 163 14.04 8.06 -6.49
N THR A 164 14.99 8.82 -5.96
CA THR A 164 16.34 8.99 -6.52
C THR A 164 17.31 7.90 -6.05
N ARG A 165 17.07 7.29 -4.88
CA ARG A 165 17.96 6.29 -4.29
C ARG A 165 17.65 4.88 -4.84
N LYS A 166 18.68 4.20 -5.34
CA LYS A 166 18.63 2.77 -5.68
C LYS A 166 19.29 1.97 -4.55
N TRP A 167 18.56 1.01 -3.99
CA TRP A 167 19.09 0.08 -3.00
C TRP A 167 19.36 -1.27 -3.66
N LYS A 168 20.55 -1.83 -3.44
CA LYS A 168 20.90 -3.19 -3.85
C LYS A 168 21.17 -4.01 -2.60
N VAL A 169 20.47 -5.13 -2.45
CA VAL A 169 20.77 -6.09 -1.39
C VAL A 169 22.13 -6.71 -1.73
N LYS A 170 23.10 -6.55 -0.84
CA LYS A 170 24.41 -7.20 -0.93
C LYS A 170 24.49 -8.27 0.16
N ALA A 171 25.05 -9.43 -0.18
CA ALA A 171 25.41 -10.41 0.83
C ALA A 171 26.35 -9.76 1.87
N PRO A 172 26.28 -10.17 3.15
CA PRO A 172 27.30 -9.78 4.12
C PRO A 172 28.68 -10.10 3.57
N ARG A 173 29.67 -9.25 3.83
CA ARG A 173 31.08 -9.53 3.46
C ARG A 173 31.43 -10.94 3.94
N GLN A 174 32.16 -11.72 3.13
CA GLN A 174 32.56 -13.11 3.40
C GLN A 174 33.27 -13.32 4.75
N ASN A 175 33.74 -12.23 5.39
CA ASN A 175 34.36 -12.22 6.71
C ASN A 175 33.38 -11.95 7.87
N ALA A 176 32.07 -12.02 7.65
CA ALA A 176 31.11 -12.09 8.74
C ALA A 176 31.29 -13.43 9.44
N LYS A 177 32.04 -13.46 10.56
CA LYS A 177 32.16 -14.65 11.41
C LYS A 177 30.76 -15.24 11.66
N ALA A 178 30.62 -16.54 11.42
CA ALA A 178 29.43 -17.28 11.83
C ALA A 178 29.18 -16.99 13.31
N GLY A 179 28.03 -16.39 13.63
CA GLY A 179 27.67 -15.98 14.99
C GLY A 179 27.84 -14.49 15.34
N SER A 180 28.30 -13.61 14.43
CA SER A 180 28.33 -12.15 14.70
C SER A 180 26.94 -11.50 14.77
N LEU A 181 25.96 -12.11 14.10
CA LEU A 181 24.55 -11.86 14.39
C LEU A 181 24.14 -12.84 15.50
N ARG A 182 23.78 -12.33 16.68
CA ARG A 182 23.19 -13.07 17.82
C ARG A 182 21.79 -13.60 17.50
N ILE A 183 21.64 -14.20 16.33
CA ILE A 183 20.39 -14.63 15.78
C ILE A 183 20.65 -16.02 15.20
N ASN A 184 20.56 -17.04 16.06
CA ASN A 184 20.42 -18.44 15.66
C ASN A 184 19.07 -18.60 14.94
N ARG A 185 18.99 -18.14 13.69
CA ARG A 185 17.80 -18.26 12.87
C ARG A 185 17.92 -19.51 12.02
N LYS A 186 17.00 -20.46 12.25
CA LYS A 186 16.74 -21.58 11.33
C LYS A 186 16.55 -21.04 9.90
N PRO A 187 16.85 -21.83 8.84
CA PRO A 187 16.82 -21.39 7.43
C PRO A 187 15.46 -20.82 6.97
N SER A 188 14.38 -21.00 7.72
CA SER A 188 13.07 -20.38 7.53
C SER A 188 13.03 -18.86 7.81
N LEU A 189 14.13 -18.25 8.27
CA LEU A 189 14.18 -16.84 8.66
C LEU A 189 15.32 -16.07 7.97
N THR A 190 15.62 -16.41 6.71
CA THR A 190 16.14 -15.41 5.76
C THR A 190 15.17 -14.21 5.74
N PRO A 191 15.64 -12.96 5.50
CA PRO A 191 14.71 -11.85 5.31
C PRO A 191 13.67 -12.30 4.29
N TRP A 192 12.38 -12.14 4.60
CA TRP A 192 11.31 -12.43 3.65
C TRP A 192 11.60 -11.62 2.38
N THR A 193 12.21 -12.26 1.39
CA THR A 193 12.23 -11.77 0.03
C THR A 193 10.77 -11.82 -0.43
N ARG A 194 10.38 -10.97 -1.38
CA ARG A 194 9.00 -10.97 -1.92
C ARG A 194 8.66 -12.26 -2.71
N ILE A 195 9.49 -13.28 -2.58
CA ILE A 195 9.56 -14.44 -3.44
C ILE A 195 9.42 -15.68 -2.58
N ASN A 196 8.64 -16.64 -3.08
CA ASN A 196 8.51 -17.95 -2.48
C ASN A 196 9.87 -18.68 -2.57
N ASN A 197 10.55 -18.85 -1.43
CA ASN A 197 11.81 -19.60 -1.34
C ASN A 197 11.65 -21.12 -1.63
N CYS A 198 10.43 -21.61 -1.90
CA CYS A 198 10.14 -23.02 -2.12
C CYS A 198 10.17 -23.47 -3.60
N THR A 199 10.61 -22.64 -4.55
CA THR A 199 10.75 -23.09 -5.94
C THR A 199 12.08 -23.81 -6.17
N MET A 200 12.03 -25.10 -6.50
CA MET A 200 13.22 -25.94 -6.78
C MET A 200 14.08 -25.46 -7.97
N ARG A 201 13.58 -24.51 -8.78
CA ARG A 201 14.32 -23.86 -9.86
C ARG A 201 14.19 -22.35 -9.76
N ARG A 202 15.30 -21.63 -9.92
CA ARG A 202 15.28 -20.17 -10.14
C ARG A 202 14.71 -19.90 -11.54
N LYS A 203 13.64 -19.13 -11.61
CA LYS A 203 13.05 -18.69 -12.89
C LYS A 203 14.01 -17.77 -13.61
N GLN A 204 14.20 -17.97 -14.91
CA GLN A 204 15.12 -17.18 -15.72
C GLN A 204 14.36 -16.03 -16.40
N PRO A 205 14.99 -14.87 -16.65
CA PRO A 205 14.39 -13.77 -17.41
C PRO A 205 13.89 -14.17 -18.81
N VAL A 206 14.49 -15.21 -19.40
CA VAL A 206 14.10 -15.77 -20.71
C VAL A 206 12.69 -16.39 -20.66
N ASP A 207 12.25 -16.87 -19.49
CA ASP A 207 10.94 -17.50 -19.30
C ASP A 207 9.79 -16.46 -19.28
N HIS A 208 10.11 -15.18 -19.06
CA HIS A 208 9.15 -14.10 -18.85
C HIS A 208 9.58 -12.84 -19.62
N PRO A 209 9.28 -12.76 -20.93
CA PRO A 209 9.61 -11.57 -21.72
C PRO A 209 8.95 -10.31 -21.14
N PRO A 210 9.54 -9.12 -21.36
CA PRO A 210 8.96 -7.86 -20.87
C PRO A 210 7.53 -7.72 -21.38
N ASP A 211 6.56 -7.69 -20.46
CA ASP A 211 5.17 -7.45 -20.83
C ASP A 211 5.00 -5.96 -21.19
N PHE A 212 4.96 -5.68 -22.50
CA PHE A 212 4.73 -4.34 -23.04
C PHE A 212 3.33 -3.80 -22.71
N HIS A 213 2.41 -4.67 -22.27
CA HIS A 213 1.05 -4.34 -21.85
C HIS A 213 0.86 -4.36 -20.34
N LEU A 214 1.95 -4.31 -19.55
CA LEU A 214 1.90 -4.18 -18.09
C LEU A 214 0.82 -3.17 -17.71
N LYS A 215 -0.32 -3.70 -17.23
CA LYS A 215 -1.44 -2.88 -16.78
C LYS A 215 -1.00 -2.22 -15.48
N ILE A 216 -0.40 -1.04 -15.62
CA ILE A 216 -0.08 -0.18 -14.49
C ILE A 216 -1.36 -0.02 -13.69
N PRO A 217 -1.39 -0.37 -12.40
CA PRO A 217 -2.57 -0.16 -11.59
C PRO A 217 -2.86 1.35 -11.56
N ILE A 218 -3.94 1.74 -12.22
CA ILE A 218 -4.48 3.12 -12.23
C ILE A 218 -5.22 3.38 -10.92
#